data_AF-A0A7W1L7F2-F1
#
_entry.id   AF-A0A7W1L7F2-F1
#
_cell.length_a   1.000
_cell.length_b   1.000
_cell.length_c   1.000
_cell.angle_alpha   90.00
_cell.angle_beta   90.00
_cell.angle_gamma   90.00
#
_symmetry.space_group_name_H-M   'P 1'
#
loop_
_entity.id
_entity.type
_entity.pdbx_description
1 polymer ?
#
loop_
_entity_poly.entity_id
_entity_poly.type
_entity_poly.pdbx_seq_one_letter_code
_entity_poly.pdbx_strand_id
1 'polypeptide(L)'
;PFPSPNGGTLLAGLPGFQLFDSLAVDSAGHICVATMHNAGITEIAPDGRVVAHVPLPDRFTTNLCFGGPDLKTVFATLSSSGRVVALPWPRPGLPLNFLNEAGVT
;
A
#
# COMPACT_ATOMS: atom_id res chain seq x y z
N PRO A 1 9.37 -17.43 15.14
CA PRO A 1 8.55 -18.09 16.17
C PRO A 1 7.42 -17.18 16.66
N PHE A 2 6.22 -17.72 16.79
CA PHE A 2 5.11 -17.05 17.46
C PHE A 2 5.24 -17.27 18.98
N PRO A 3 4.95 -16.26 19.82
CA PRO A 3 4.57 -14.88 19.46
C PRO A 3 5.76 -14.06 18.93
N SER A 4 5.47 -13.00 18.17
CA SER A 4 6.49 -12.02 17.77
C SER A 4 7.24 -11.53 19.02
N PRO A 5 8.58 -11.51 19.03
CA PRO A 5 9.36 -11.05 20.18
C PRO A 5 8.97 -9.65 20.68
N ASN A 6 8.38 -8.83 19.80
CA ASN A 6 7.98 -7.44 20.09
C ASN A 6 6.47 -7.28 20.32
N GLY A 7 5.72 -8.38 20.55
CA GLY A 7 4.27 -8.32 20.81
C GLY A 7 3.38 -8.08 19.59
N GLY A 8 3.96 -8.07 18.39
CA GLY A 8 3.20 -7.95 17.14
C GLY A 8 2.33 -9.19 16.86
N THR A 9 1.16 -8.96 16.27
CA THR A 9 0.28 -10.02 15.76
C THR A 9 0.39 -10.08 14.24
N LEU A 10 0.47 -11.30 13.68
CA LEU A 10 0.38 -11.47 12.23
C LEU A 10 -1.03 -11.13 11.78
N LEU A 11 -1.18 -10.03 11.03
CA LEU A 11 -2.48 -9.59 10.54
C LEU A 11 -2.95 -10.40 9.32
N ALA A 12 -2.07 -10.62 8.35
CA ALA A 12 -2.40 -11.33 7.13
C ALA A 12 -1.18 -12.02 6.51
N GLY A 13 -1.40 -13.24 6.01
CA GLY A 13 -0.54 -13.91 5.05
C GLY A 13 -1.39 -14.32 3.85
N LEU A 14 -0.85 -14.22 2.65
CA LEU A 14 -1.58 -14.55 1.43
C LEU A 14 -1.18 -15.93 0.88
N PRO A 15 -2.10 -16.65 0.24
CA PRO A 15 -1.78 -17.91 -0.40
C PRO A 15 -0.89 -17.69 -1.65
N GLY A 16 -0.09 -18.72 -1.96
CA GLY A 16 0.80 -18.71 -3.12
C GLY A 16 2.06 -17.87 -2.92
N PHE A 17 2.75 -17.58 -4.03
CA PHE A 17 4.00 -16.83 -4.00
C PHE A 17 3.73 -15.33 -4.09
N GLN A 18 3.50 -14.72 -2.93
CA GLN A 18 3.24 -13.30 -2.78
C GLN A 18 4.44 -12.67 -2.07
N LEU A 19 5.14 -11.75 -2.74
CA LEU A 19 6.24 -11.01 -2.14
C LEU A 19 5.77 -9.60 -1.87
N PHE A 20 5.61 -9.26 -0.60
CA PHE A 20 5.29 -7.89 -0.20
C PHE A 20 6.54 -7.04 -0.11
N ASP A 21 6.41 -5.79 -0.53
CA ASP A 21 7.42 -4.74 -0.36
C ASP A 21 6.83 -3.65 0.55
N SER A 22 6.67 -2.42 0.04
CA SER A 22 6.25 -1.29 0.84
C SER A 22 4.73 -1.14 0.90
N LEU A 23 4.23 -0.35 1.85
CA LEU A 23 2.81 -0.16 2.10
C LEU A 23 2.45 1.30 2.39
N ALA A 24 1.17 1.61 2.23
CA ALA A 24 0.51 2.80 2.73
C ALA A 24 -0.84 2.43 3.36
N VAL A 25 -1.42 3.30 4.17
CA VAL A 25 -2.71 3.05 4.84
C VAL A 25 -3.73 4.06 4.36
N ASP A 26 -4.95 3.62 4.09
CA ASP A 26 -6.06 4.51 3.73
C ASP A 26 -6.81 5.02 4.98
N SER A 27 -7.73 5.97 4.77
CA SER A 27 -8.54 6.59 5.83
C SER A 27 -9.49 5.63 6.56
N ALA A 28 -9.74 4.42 6.03
CA ALA A 28 -10.49 3.36 6.71
C ALA A 28 -9.59 2.39 7.48
N GLY A 29 -8.27 2.63 7.49
CA GLY A 29 -7.28 1.76 8.12
C GLY A 29 -6.90 0.55 7.25
N HIS A 30 -7.31 0.50 5.98
CA HIS A 30 -6.90 -0.59 5.11
C HIS A 30 -5.41 -0.44 4.77
N ILE A 31 -4.67 -1.54 4.91
CA ILE A 31 -3.29 -1.63 4.49
C ILE A 31 -3.28 -1.91 2.99
N CYS A 32 -2.77 -0.95 2.23
CA CYS A 32 -2.52 -1.08 0.81
C CYS A 32 -1.04 -1.43 0.63
N VAL A 33 -0.74 -2.68 0.28
CA VAL A 33 0.63 -3.20 0.20
C VAL A 33 1.01 -3.51 -1.25
N ALA A 34 2.17 -3.02 -1.68
CA ALA A 34 2.77 -3.36 -2.95
C ALA A 34 3.08 -4.86 -2.99
N THR A 35 2.56 -5.54 -4.01
CA THR A 35 2.69 -6.98 -4.18
C THR A 35 3.52 -7.25 -5.43
N MET A 36 4.69 -7.84 -5.23
CA MET A 36 5.62 -8.24 -6.27
C MET A 36 5.24 -9.63 -6.83
N HIS A 37 5.65 -9.92 -8.07
CA HIS A 37 5.26 -11.10 -8.86
C HIS A 37 3.79 -11.16 -9.29
N ASN A 38 2.87 -11.15 -8.32
CA ASN A 38 1.44 -10.93 -8.58
C ASN A 38 1.18 -9.42 -8.63
N ALA A 39 1.82 -8.76 -9.58
CA ALA A 39 2.06 -7.33 -9.60
C ALA A 39 0.81 -6.47 -9.36
N GLY A 40 0.84 -5.67 -8.30
CA GLY A 40 -0.24 -4.74 -8.01
C GLY A 40 -0.22 -4.25 -6.58
N ILE A 41 -1.37 -3.76 -6.13
CA ILE A 41 -1.62 -3.32 -4.76
C ILE A 41 -2.64 -4.27 -4.16
N THR A 42 -2.26 -4.99 -3.11
CA THR A 42 -3.20 -5.80 -2.33
C THR A 42 -3.73 -4.97 -1.17
N GLU A 43 -5.03 -4.93 -1.03
CA GLU A 43 -5.72 -4.20 0.02
C GLU A 43 -6.20 -5.16 1.11
N ILE A 44 -5.81 -4.88 2.35
CA ILE A 44 -6.09 -5.71 3.52
C ILE A 44 -6.79 -4.85 4.56
N ALA A 45 -7.99 -5.24 4.98
CA ALA A 45 -8.74 -4.55 6.02
C ALA A 45 -8.09 -4.73 7.41
N PRO A 46 -8.42 -3.87 8.40
CA PRO A 46 -7.90 -3.97 9.77
C PRO A 46 -8.15 -5.31 10.47
N ASP A 47 -9.11 -6.12 9.98
CA ASP A 47 -9.44 -7.46 10.46
C ASP A 47 -8.61 -8.57 9.78
N GLY A 48 -7.69 -8.21 8.86
CA GLY A 48 -6.84 -9.13 8.10
C GLY A 48 -7.48 -9.66 6.81
N ARG A 49 -8.73 -9.31 6.52
CA ARG A 49 -9.40 -9.75 5.28
C ARG A 49 -8.83 -9.03 4.07
N VAL A 50 -8.53 -9.78 3.01
CA VAL A 50 -8.21 -9.20 1.70
C VAL A 50 -9.48 -8.60 1.11
N VAL A 51 -9.45 -7.30 0.86
CA VAL A 51 -10.58 -6.54 0.30
C VAL A 51 -10.52 -6.55 -1.22
N ALA A 52 -9.34 -6.30 -1.78
CA ALA A 52 -9.14 -6.21 -3.21
C ALA A 52 -7.68 -6.49 -3.58
N HIS A 53 -7.46 -6.81 -4.85
CA HIS A 53 -6.15 -6.74 -5.48
C HIS A 53 -6.28 -5.90 -6.75
N VAL A 54 -5.53 -4.80 -6.82
CA VAL A 54 -5.53 -3.87 -7.95
C VAL A 54 -4.29 -4.15 -8.79
N PRO A 55 -4.42 -4.83 -9.94
CA PRO A 55 -3.27 -5.18 -10.76
C PRO A 55 -2.66 -3.91 -11.39
N LEU A 56 -1.33 -3.91 -11.52
CA LEU A 56 -0.60 -2.82 -12.18
C LEU A 56 0.21 -3.37 -13.37
N PRO A 57 0.48 -2.53 -14.39
CA PRO A 57 1.13 -2.98 -15.63
C PRO A 57 2.65 -3.12 -15.49
N ASP A 58 3.10 -3.98 -14.56
CA ASP A 58 4.50 -4.33 -14.33
C ASP A 58 4.63 -5.76 -13.78
N ARG A 59 5.86 -6.24 -13.53
CA ARG A 59 6.08 -7.49 -12.78
C ARG A 59 6.36 -7.24 -11.31
N PHE A 60 6.88 -6.06 -10.96
CA PHE A 60 7.34 -5.72 -9.63
C PHE A 60 6.83 -4.32 -9.25
N THR A 61 5.62 -4.29 -8.69
CA THR A 61 5.18 -3.12 -7.91
C THR A 61 5.91 -3.15 -6.57
N THR A 62 6.64 -2.09 -6.25
CA THR A 62 7.54 -2.07 -5.08
C THR A 62 7.11 -1.10 -4.00
N ASN A 63 6.53 0.04 -4.35
CA ASN A 63 6.12 1.05 -3.38
C ASN A 63 4.86 1.78 -3.84
N LEU A 64 4.15 2.36 -2.88
CA LEU A 64 3.03 3.24 -3.13
C LEU A 64 2.89 4.32 -2.05
N CYS A 65 2.30 5.44 -2.42
CA CYS A 65 1.82 6.45 -1.48
C CYS A 65 0.53 7.08 -1.97
N PHE A 66 -0.21 7.69 -1.03
CA PHE A 66 -1.37 8.52 -1.36
C PHE A 66 -0.94 9.97 -1.53
N GLY A 67 -1.49 10.63 -2.53
CA GLY A 67 -1.23 12.04 -2.83
C GLY A 67 -2.39 12.68 -3.58
N GLY A 68 -2.13 13.87 -4.11
CA GLY A 68 -3.18 14.76 -4.61
C GLY A 68 -3.85 15.58 -3.49
N PRO A 69 -4.67 16.58 -3.85
CA PRO A 69 -5.23 17.54 -2.89
C PRO A 69 -6.19 16.91 -1.87
N ASP A 70 -6.78 15.76 -2.21
CA ASP A 70 -7.73 15.02 -1.38
C ASP A 70 -7.21 13.64 -0.94
N LEU A 71 -5.91 13.36 -1.18
CA LEU A 71 -5.27 12.07 -0.95
C LEU A 71 -5.95 10.88 -1.65
N LYS A 72 -6.74 11.11 -2.71
CA LYS A 72 -7.42 10.03 -3.47
C LYS A 72 -6.66 9.57 -4.71
N THR A 73 -5.40 9.96 -4.85
CA THR A 73 -4.53 9.43 -5.91
C THR A 73 -3.48 8.53 -5.28
N VAL A 74 -3.37 7.29 -5.74
CA VAL A 74 -2.21 6.46 -5.44
C VAL A 74 -1.14 6.72 -6.48
N PHE A 75 0.09 6.95 -6.02
CA PHE A 75 1.30 6.90 -6.84
C PHE A 75 2.02 5.60 -6.52
N ALA A 76 2.41 4.83 -7.52
CA ALA A 76 3.09 3.55 -7.33
C ALA A 76 4.33 3.41 -8.21
N THR A 77 5.38 2.80 -7.68
CA THR A 77 6.63 2.53 -8.38
C THR A 77 6.64 1.13 -9.00
N LEU A 78 7.00 1.07 -10.27
CA LEU A 78 7.06 -0.14 -11.09
C LEU A 78 8.52 -0.42 -11.44
N SER A 79 9.19 -1.30 -10.70
CA SER A 79 10.65 -1.42 -10.76
C SER A 79 11.15 -2.17 -11.99
N SER A 80 10.34 -3.03 -12.62
CA SER A 80 10.78 -3.73 -13.84
C SER A 80 10.84 -2.80 -15.04
N SER A 81 9.86 -1.91 -15.15
CA SER A 81 9.76 -0.92 -16.23
C SER A 81 10.38 0.43 -15.90
N GLY A 82 10.77 0.69 -14.65
CA GLY A 82 11.35 1.96 -14.21
C GLY A 82 10.35 3.13 -14.27
N ARG A 83 9.06 2.87 -14.03
CA ARG A 83 7.98 3.87 -14.15
C ARG A 83 7.36 4.19 -12.80
N VAL A 84 6.81 5.39 -12.70
CA VAL A 84 5.83 5.75 -11.68
C VAL A 84 4.48 5.89 -12.35
N VAL A 85 3.45 5.28 -11.79
CA VAL A 85 2.06 5.40 -12.25
C VAL A 85 1.22 6.11 -11.20
N ALA A 86 0.18 6.80 -11.66
CA ALA A 86 -0.83 7.40 -10.80
C ALA A 86 -2.20 6.83 -11.17
N LEU A 87 -3.01 6.50 -10.17
CA LEU A 87 -4.36 5.98 -10.36
C LEU A 87 -5.31 6.49 -9.26
N PRO A 88 -6.60 6.69 -9.57
CA PRO A 88 -7.58 7.07 -8.55
C PRO A 88 -7.78 5.93 -7.55
N TRP A 89 -8.03 6.29 -6.29
CA TRP A 89 -8.34 5.37 -5.21
C TRP A 89 -9.72 5.68 -4.61
N PRO A 90 -10.52 4.66 -4.22
CA PRO A 90 -11.88 4.87 -3.73
C PRO A 90 -11.95 5.61 -2.38
N ARG A 91 -10.87 5.60 -1.60
CA ARG A 91 -10.77 6.23 -0.28
C ARG A 91 -9.55 7.16 -0.23
N PRO A 92 -9.61 8.28 0.50
CA PRO A 92 -8.41 9.07 0.80
C PRO A 92 -7.37 8.23 1.54
N GLY A 93 -6.10 8.49 1.29
CA GLY A 93 -5.00 8.04 2.14
C GLY A 93 -5.12 8.55 3.58
N LEU A 94 -4.55 7.82 4.53
CA LEU A 94 -4.36 8.31 5.89
C LEU A 94 -3.30 9.44 5.86
N PRO A 95 -3.62 10.67 6.34
CA PRO A 95 -2.65 11.75 6.40
C PRO A 95 -1.41 11.36 7.23
N LEU A 96 -0.23 11.70 6.75
CA LEU A 96 1.01 11.49 7.53
C LEU A 96 1.07 12.49 8.68
N ASN A 97 1.73 12.12 9.78
CA ASN A 97 1.86 12.95 10.98
C ASN A 97 2.42 14.36 10.72
N PHE A 98 3.20 14.54 9.65
CA PHE A 98 3.85 15.82 9.29
C PHE A 98 3.48 16.28 7.88
N LEU A 99 2.34 15.82 7.36
CA LEU A 99 1.88 16.21 6.04
C LEU A 99 1.43 17.69 6.05
N ASN A 100 2.10 18.52 5.25
CA ASN A 100 1.77 19.95 5.05
C ASN A 100 1.79 20.79 6.36
N GLU A 101 2.76 20.56 7.25
CA GLU A 101 2.93 21.45 8.41
C GLU A 101 3.15 22.90 7.96
N ALA A 102 2.41 23.82 8.58
CA ALA A 102 2.46 25.24 8.24
C ALA A 102 3.86 25.81 8.55
N GLY A 103 4.59 26.19 7.51
CA GLY A 103 5.93 26.80 7.64
C GLY A 103 6.91 26.50 6.50
N VAL A 104 6.57 25.57 5.60
CA VAL A 104 7.36 25.29 4.38
C VAL A 104 6.48 25.55 3.16
N THR A 105 6.48 26.80 2.70
CA THR A 105 6.04 27.19 1.34
C THR A 105 7.25 27.37 0.45
#